data_AF-A0A1M3FWZ4-F1
#
_entry.id   AF-A0A1M3FWZ4-F1
#
_cell.length_a   1.000
_cell.length_b   1.000
_cell.length_c   1.000
_cell.angle_alpha   90.00
_cell.angle_beta   90.00
_cell.angle_gamma   90.00
#
_symmetry.space_group_name_H-M   'P 1'
#
loop_
_entity.id
_entity.type
_entity.pdbx_description
1 polymer ?
#
loop_
_entity_poly.entity_id
_entity_poly.type
_entity_poly.pdbx_seq_one_letter_code
_entity_poly.pdbx_strand_id
1 'polypeptide(L)'
;MYEQNEPQQETSLFDDEIFQYEEASSTKRFVNWLIDNLFMRYVLSYATGYLVAHLLVAIAPDFLYQVVYEEDRFTTFLFLYIVGMLNYFLYYTLCEKAFKGYTLGKLISGSRAIRTDGSELTLKDAVLRSLSRLVPFEAFSALAGRPWHDTWTKTTVINVRR
;
A
#
# COMPACT_ATOMS: atom_id res chain seq x y z
N MET A 1 -49.77 -27.64 26.41
CA MET A 1 -48.30 -27.52 26.35
C MET A 1 -47.92 -27.66 24.89
N TYR A 2 -47.74 -26.54 24.19
CA TYR A 2 -47.40 -26.55 22.76
C TYR A 2 -45.89 -26.61 22.63
N GLU A 3 -45.36 -27.72 22.11
CA GLU A 3 -43.96 -27.90 21.78
C GLU A 3 -43.65 -27.10 20.51
N GLN A 4 -42.89 -26.01 20.65
CA GLN A 4 -42.37 -25.25 19.52
C GLN A 4 -41.21 -26.03 18.90
N ASN A 5 -41.45 -26.61 17.72
CA ASN A 5 -40.40 -27.10 16.85
C ASN A 5 -39.64 -25.89 16.29
N GLU A 6 -38.48 -25.58 16.84
CA GLU A 6 -37.54 -24.66 16.20
C GLU A 6 -37.00 -25.31 14.91
N PRO A 7 -36.99 -24.61 13.77
CA PRO A 7 -36.43 -25.17 12.55
C PRO A 7 -34.90 -25.28 12.69
N GLN A 8 -34.37 -26.49 12.55
CA GLN A 8 -32.95 -26.74 12.40
C GLN A 8 -32.44 -25.91 11.20
N GLN A 9 -31.61 -24.90 11.48
CA GLN A 9 -30.87 -24.19 10.45
C GLN A 9 -29.90 -25.18 9.81
N GLU A 10 -30.25 -25.68 8.62
CA GLU A 10 -29.31 -26.39 7.75
C GLU A 10 -28.12 -25.46 7.48
N THR A 11 -27.01 -25.73 8.16
CA THR A 11 -25.74 -25.06 7.90
C THR A 11 -25.27 -25.56 6.53
N SER A 12 -25.40 -24.72 5.51
CA SER A 12 -24.98 -25.01 4.14
C SER A 12 -23.52 -25.45 4.15
N LEU A 13 -23.24 -26.65 3.62
CA LEU A 13 -21.89 -27.24 3.51
C LEU A 13 -20.92 -26.39 2.67
N PHE A 14 -21.42 -25.32 2.05
CA PHE A 14 -20.71 -24.44 1.13
C PHE A 14 -20.52 -23.00 1.65
N ASP A 15 -21.02 -22.66 2.85
CA ASP A 15 -20.84 -21.30 3.42
C ASP A 15 -19.45 -21.10 4.06
N ASP A 16 -18.68 -22.18 4.27
CA ASP A 16 -17.39 -22.16 4.97
C ASP A 16 -16.21 -22.67 4.11
N GLU A 17 -16.18 -22.38 2.81
CA GLU A 17 -14.87 -22.25 2.15
C GLU A 17 -14.21 -20.93 2.59
N ILE A 18 -13.95 -20.82 3.90
CA ILE A 18 -12.99 -19.86 4.44
C ILE A 18 -11.66 -20.30 3.86
N PHE A 19 -11.27 -19.69 2.73
CA PHE A 19 -9.94 -19.88 2.17
C PHE A 19 -8.92 -19.66 3.29
N GLN A 20 -8.37 -20.74 3.82
CA GLN A 20 -7.41 -20.69 4.91
C GLN A 20 -6.06 -20.24 4.37
N TYR A 21 -5.96 -18.94 4.12
CA TYR A 21 -4.69 -18.30 3.88
C TYR A 21 -4.01 -18.02 5.22
N GLU A 22 -2.74 -18.40 5.33
CA GLU A 22 -1.94 -18.00 6.47
C GLU A 22 -1.59 -16.52 6.33
N GLU A 23 -2.14 -15.68 7.22
CA GLU A 23 -1.84 -14.26 7.24
C GLU A 23 -0.33 -14.04 7.46
N ALA A 24 0.25 -13.10 6.71
CA ALA A 24 1.64 -12.74 6.89
C ALA A 24 1.82 -12.11 8.28
N SER A 25 2.85 -12.57 9.00
CA SER A 25 3.19 -12.02 10.32
C SER A 25 3.52 -10.52 10.23
N SER A 26 3.33 -9.81 11.34
CA SER A 26 3.65 -8.38 11.42
C SER A 26 5.11 -8.07 11.05
N THR A 27 6.05 -8.96 11.39
CA THR A 27 7.45 -8.84 10.99
C THR A 27 7.64 -8.93 9.49
N LYS A 28 6.98 -9.86 8.79
CA LYS A 28 7.03 -9.93 7.31
C LYS A 28 6.47 -8.67 6.68
N ARG A 29 5.35 -8.15 7.21
CA ARG A 29 4.73 -6.90 6.74
C ARG A 29 5.66 -5.69 6.96
N PHE A 30 6.36 -5.64 8.09
CA PHE A 30 7.37 -4.62 8.35
C PHE A 30 8.55 -4.71 7.39
N VAL A 31 9.08 -5.92 7.13
CA VAL A 31 10.16 -6.13 6.16
C VAL A 31 9.74 -5.70 4.76
N ASN A 32 8.51 -5.99 4.34
CA ASN A 32 7.97 -5.51 3.07
C ASN A 32 7.99 -3.99 2.99
N TRP A 33 7.45 -3.34 4.01
CA TRP A 33 7.41 -1.89 4.10
C TRP A 33 8.83 -1.30 4.07
N LEU A 34 9.77 -1.90 4.79
CA LEU A 34 11.17 -1.46 4.84
C LEU A 34 11.83 -1.57 3.46
N ILE A 35 11.70 -2.72 2.79
CA ILE A 35 12.28 -2.94 1.45
C ILE A 35 11.68 -1.94 0.45
N ASP A 36 10.36 -1.81 0.43
CA ASP A 36 9.67 -0.88 -0.46
C ASP A 36 10.12 0.57 -0.17
N ASN A 37 10.27 0.97 1.10
CA ASN A 37 10.75 2.31 1.46
C ASN A 37 12.19 2.58 1.04
N LEU A 38 13.09 1.61 1.23
CA LEU A 38 14.48 1.73 0.77
C LEU A 38 14.53 1.85 -0.77
N PHE A 39 13.78 1.01 -1.47
CA PHE A 39 13.68 1.08 -2.93
C PHE A 39 13.14 2.43 -3.40
N MET A 40 12.04 2.91 -2.81
CA MET A 40 11.48 4.21 -3.17
C MET A 40 12.45 5.36 -2.87
N ARG A 41 13.15 5.30 -1.72
CA ARG A 41 14.09 6.36 -1.31
C ARG A 41 15.33 6.43 -2.21
N TYR A 42 15.91 5.29 -2.58
CA TYR A 42 17.20 5.27 -3.29
C TYR A 42 17.06 5.16 -4.81
N VAL A 43 16.05 4.42 -5.29
CA VAL A 43 15.88 4.16 -6.73
C VAL A 43 14.84 5.11 -7.32
N LEU A 44 13.61 5.06 -6.82
CA LEU A 44 12.50 5.81 -7.42
C LEU A 44 12.64 7.32 -7.23
N SER A 45 13.07 7.78 -6.05
CA SER A 45 13.27 9.21 -5.78
C SER A 45 14.39 9.80 -6.65
N TYR A 46 15.45 9.04 -6.88
CA TYR A 46 16.53 9.49 -7.76
C TYR A 46 16.05 9.57 -9.22
N ALA A 47 15.39 8.52 -9.72
CA ALA A 47 14.87 8.49 -11.08
C ALA A 47 13.84 9.60 -11.34
N THR A 48 12.88 9.77 -10.43
CA THR A 48 11.85 10.79 -10.56
C THR A 48 12.39 12.20 -10.34
N GLY A 49 13.34 12.40 -9.41
CA GLY A 49 14.03 13.68 -9.25
C GLY A 49 14.77 14.10 -10.51
N TYR A 50 15.48 13.17 -11.15
CA TYR A 50 16.14 13.41 -12.44
C TYR A 50 15.14 13.80 -13.54
N LEU A 51 14.05 13.04 -13.69
CA LEU A 51 13.02 13.30 -14.70
C LEU A 51 12.30 14.64 -14.46
N VAL A 52 11.92 14.93 -13.22
CA VAL A 52 11.25 16.18 -12.85
C VAL A 52 12.17 17.37 -13.05
N ALA A 53 13.45 17.27 -12.68
CA ALA A 53 14.42 18.34 -12.94
C ALA A 53 14.56 18.62 -14.45
N HIS A 54 14.71 17.58 -15.28
CA HIS A 54 14.79 17.74 -16.74
C HIS A 54 13.54 18.38 -17.33
N LEU A 55 12.36 17.96 -16.85
CA LEU A 55 11.10 18.55 -17.27
C LEU A 55 11.01 20.02 -16.87
N LEU A 56 11.36 20.36 -15.63
CA LEU A 56 11.30 21.73 -15.11
C LEU A 56 12.26 22.68 -15.81
N VAL A 57 13.46 22.23 -16.22
CA VAL A 57 14.35 23.03 -17.06
C VAL A 57 13.64 23.54 -18.32
N ALA A 58 12.79 22.71 -18.93
CA ALA A 58 12.09 23.06 -20.16
C ALA A 58 10.86 23.95 -19.95
N ILE A 59 10.10 23.75 -18.86
CA ILE A 59 8.79 24.38 -18.68
C ILE A 59 8.75 25.48 -17.61
N ALA A 60 9.64 25.43 -16.62
CA ALA A 60 9.65 26.33 -15.47
C ALA A 60 11.07 26.48 -14.88
N PRO A 61 12.04 27.01 -15.65
CA PRO A 61 13.44 27.11 -15.23
C PRO A 61 13.61 28.00 -13.99
N ASP A 62 12.82 29.06 -13.85
CA ASP A 62 12.88 29.96 -12.69
C ASP A 62 12.47 29.24 -11.39
N PHE A 63 11.41 28.41 -11.45
CA PHE A 63 10.98 27.62 -10.30
C PHE A 63 12.03 26.56 -9.92
N LEU A 64 12.65 25.91 -10.92
CA LEU A 64 13.77 25.01 -10.65
C LEU A 64 14.92 25.75 -9.95
N TYR A 65 15.22 26.97 -10.39
CA TYR A 65 16.26 27.78 -9.77
C TYR A 65 15.95 28.07 -8.30
N GLN A 66 14.71 28.46 -8.00
CA GLN A 66 14.25 28.68 -6.62
C GLN A 66 14.41 27.42 -5.76
N VAL A 67 13.96 26.26 -6.25
CA VAL A 67 14.00 25.02 -5.48
C VAL A 67 15.43 24.51 -5.24
N VAL A 68 16.34 24.73 -6.20
CA VAL A 68 17.70 24.15 -6.20
C VAL A 68 18.74 25.10 -5.61
N TYR A 69 18.65 26.39 -5.92
CA TYR A 69 19.70 27.37 -5.62
C TYR A 69 19.29 28.41 -4.58
N GLU A 70 18.00 28.71 -4.40
CA GLU A 70 17.59 29.61 -3.31
C GLU A 70 17.56 28.87 -1.97
N GLU A 71 17.85 29.60 -0.89
CA GLU A 71 17.81 29.07 0.48
C GLU A 71 16.38 29.05 1.07
N ASP A 72 15.34 29.06 0.23
CA ASP A 72 13.97 28.86 0.70
C ASP A 72 13.71 27.39 1.04
N ARG A 73 14.06 27.05 2.28
CA ARG A 73 13.89 25.69 2.82
C ARG A 73 12.43 25.25 2.85
N PHE A 74 11.47 26.17 2.92
CA PHE A 74 10.06 25.81 2.99
C PHE A 74 9.54 25.37 1.62
N THR A 75 9.80 26.14 0.57
CA THR A 75 9.39 25.79 -0.80
C THR A 75 10.05 24.50 -1.25
N THR A 76 11.35 24.34 -1.03
CA THR A 76 12.07 23.10 -1.36
C THR A 76 11.53 21.91 -0.57
N PHE A 77 11.26 22.07 0.73
CA PHE A 77 10.66 21.00 1.54
C PHE A 77 9.28 20.60 1.02
N LEU A 78 8.39 21.56 0.80
CA LEU A 78 7.02 21.31 0.34
C LEU A 78 7.02 20.63 -1.03
N PHE A 79 7.86 21.10 -1.96
CA PHE A 79 8.00 20.53 -3.29
C PHE A 79 8.48 19.06 -3.22
N LEU A 80 9.57 18.79 -2.50
CA LEU A 80 10.09 17.44 -2.34
C LEU A 80 9.09 16.52 -1.63
N TYR A 81 8.36 17.05 -0.66
CA TYR A 81 7.32 16.31 0.06
C TYR A 81 6.17 15.90 -0.87
N ILE A 82 5.66 16.82 -1.69
CA ILE A 82 4.58 16.54 -2.66
C ILE A 82 5.05 15.51 -3.69
N VAL A 83 6.25 15.68 -4.25
CA VAL A 83 6.83 14.72 -5.20
C VAL A 83 7.00 13.34 -4.55
N GLY A 84 7.45 13.30 -3.29
CA GLY A 84 7.57 12.07 -2.51
C GLY A 84 6.23 11.37 -2.29
N MET A 85 5.19 12.11 -1.89
CA MET A 85 3.84 11.58 -1.70
C MET A 85 3.25 11.03 -3.00
N LEU A 86 3.41 11.75 -4.10
CA LEU A 86 2.95 11.30 -5.42
C LEU A 86 3.67 10.02 -5.84
N ASN A 87 4.98 9.95 -5.66
CA ASN A 87 5.77 8.75 -5.92
C ASN A 87 5.28 7.56 -5.10
N TYR A 88 5.09 7.75 -3.79
CA TYR A 88 4.61 6.71 -2.89
C TYR A 88 3.22 6.21 -3.32
N PHE A 89 2.29 7.12 -3.58
CA PHE A 89 0.93 6.79 -4.02
C PHE A 89 0.93 6.03 -5.36
N LEU A 90 1.67 6.52 -6.35
CA LEU A 90 1.77 5.90 -7.67
C LEU A 90 2.44 4.54 -7.60
N TYR A 91 3.56 4.42 -6.87
CA TYR A 91 4.28 3.16 -6.73
C TYR A 91 3.38 2.05 -6.18
N TYR A 92 2.70 2.29 -5.05
CA TYR A 92 1.83 1.26 -4.47
C TYR A 92 0.60 0.98 -5.31
N THR A 93 -0.05 1.99 -5.86
CA THR A 93 -1.25 1.80 -6.70
C THR A 93 -0.91 1.01 -7.95
N LEU A 94 0.16 1.40 -8.65
CA LEU A 94 0.59 0.74 -9.88
C LEU A 94 1.10 -0.66 -9.58
N CYS A 95 1.94 -0.85 -8.57
CA CYS A 95 2.46 -2.19 -8.25
C CYS A 95 1.33 -3.13 -7.82
N GLU A 96 0.50 -2.72 -6.86
CA GLU A 96 -0.57 -3.57 -6.34
C GLU A 96 -1.61 -3.88 -7.43
N LYS A 97 -1.87 -2.98 -8.37
CA LYS A 97 -2.78 -3.29 -9.47
C LYS A 97 -2.10 -4.10 -10.58
N ALA A 98 -0.95 -3.67 -11.08
CA ALA A 98 -0.26 -4.31 -12.21
C ALA A 98 0.23 -5.71 -11.86
N PHE A 99 0.72 -5.90 -10.64
CA PHE A 99 1.20 -7.18 -10.14
C PHE A 99 0.19 -7.84 -9.19
N LYS A 100 -1.11 -7.61 -9.37
CA LYS A 100 -2.18 -8.37 -8.68
C LYS A 100 -2.00 -8.53 -7.15
N GLY A 101 -1.56 -7.48 -6.48
CA GLY A 101 -1.34 -7.40 -5.02
C GLY A 101 0.12 -7.50 -4.57
N TYR A 102 1.05 -7.70 -5.50
CA TYR A 102 2.49 -7.70 -5.23
C TYR A 102 3.10 -6.30 -5.31
N THR A 103 4.11 -6.07 -4.49
CA THR A 103 5.07 -4.95 -4.54
C THR A 103 6.48 -5.55 -4.51
N LEU A 104 7.52 -4.76 -4.72
CA LEU A 104 8.89 -5.29 -4.71
C LEU A 104 9.21 -6.02 -3.39
N GLY A 105 8.91 -5.38 -2.25
CA GLY A 105 9.11 -5.99 -0.93
C GLY A 105 8.32 -7.29 -0.76
N LYS A 106 7.06 -7.30 -1.20
CA LYS A 106 6.19 -8.48 -1.15
C LYS A 106 6.66 -9.63 -2.03
N LEU A 107 7.20 -9.34 -3.21
CA LEU A 107 7.80 -10.36 -4.09
C LEU A 107 9.01 -11.00 -3.42
N ILE A 108 9.87 -10.20 -2.79
CA ILE A 108 11.07 -10.68 -2.11
C ILE A 108 10.72 -11.52 -0.88
N SER A 109 9.74 -11.09 -0.07
CA SER A 109 9.32 -11.82 1.13
C SER A 109 8.37 -13.00 0.86
N GLY A 110 7.93 -13.18 -0.39
CA GLY A 110 6.98 -14.23 -0.75
C GLY A 110 5.58 -14.02 -0.17
N SER A 111 5.11 -12.77 -0.11
CA SER A 111 3.77 -12.42 0.38
C SER A 111 2.95 -11.70 -0.69
N ARG A 112 1.62 -11.70 -0.55
CA ARG A 112 0.70 -11.06 -1.51
C ARG A 112 -0.46 -10.39 -0.78
N ALA A 113 -0.88 -9.21 -1.23
CA ALA A 113 -2.15 -8.64 -0.77
C ALA A 113 -3.31 -9.25 -1.55
N ILE A 114 -4.38 -9.59 -0.84
CA ILE A 114 -5.67 -10.05 -1.39
C ILE A 114 -6.82 -9.35 -0.63
N ARG A 115 -8.04 -9.44 -1.16
CA ARG A 115 -9.23 -9.08 -0.38
C ARG A 115 -9.53 -10.13 0.68
N THR A 116 -10.27 -9.76 1.71
CA THR A 116 -10.68 -10.71 2.78
C THR A 116 -11.58 -11.83 2.28
N ASP A 117 -12.23 -11.64 1.13
CA ASP A 117 -13.04 -12.66 0.45
C ASP A 117 -12.19 -13.61 -0.43
N GLY A 118 -10.86 -13.50 -0.41
CA GLY A 118 -9.96 -14.33 -1.23
C GLY A 118 -9.75 -13.82 -2.66
N SER A 119 -10.50 -12.80 -3.10
CA SER A 119 -10.39 -12.30 -4.47
C SER A 119 -9.18 -11.37 -4.69
N GLU A 120 -8.82 -11.17 -5.96
CA GLU A 120 -7.73 -10.27 -6.33
C GLU A 120 -8.08 -8.79 -6.03
N LEU A 121 -7.08 -7.95 -5.78
CA LEU A 121 -7.31 -6.51 -5.56
C LEU A 121 -7.93 -5.87 -6.81
N THR A 122 -9.04 -5.16 -6.61
CA THR A 122 -9.55 -4.25 -7.63
C THR A 122 -8.68 -2.99 -7.69
N LEU A 123 -8.80 -2.23 -8.78
CA LEU A 123 -8.10 -0.93 -8.90
C LEU A 123 -8.54 0.04 -7.80
N LYS A 124 -9.83 0.01 -7.43
CA LYS A 124 -10.38 0.80 -6.33
C LYS A 124 -9.72 0.43 -5.00
N ASP A 125 -9.54 -0.85 -4.72
CA ASP A 125 -8.92 -1.30 -3.47
C ASP A 125 -7.44 -0.89 -3.40
N ALA A 126 -6.70 -1.02 -4.51
CA ALA A 126 -5.30 -0.59 -4.59
C ALA A 126 -5.15 0.92 -4.37
N VAL A 127 -6.02 1.74 -4.97
CA VAL A 127 -6.04 3.20 -4.77
C VAL A 127 -6.37 3.55 -3.32
N LEU A 128 -7.46 2.99 -2.77
CA LEU A 128 -7.88 3.28 -1.40
C LEU A 128 -6.85 2.82 -0.36
N ARG A 129 -6.18 1.68 -0.59
CA ARG A 129 -5.06 1.23 0.27
C ARG A 129 -3.90 2.21 0.22
N SER A 130 -3.55 2.67 -0.97
CA SER A 130 -2.45 3.60 -1.18
C SER A 130 -2.74 4.97 -0.55
N LEU A 131 -3.99 5.46 -0.64
CA LEU A 131 -4.43 6.68 0.04
C LEU A 131 -4.43 6.50 1.56
N SER A 132 -4.93 5.37 2.07
CA SER A 132 -4.95 5.09 3.51
C SER A 132 -3.55 5.11 4.12
N ARG A 133 -2.52 4.68 3.38
CA ARG A 133 -1.11 4.74 3.82
C ARG A 133 -0.52 6.14 3.90
N LEU A 134 -1.11 7.13 3.22
CA LEU A 134 -0.69 8.53 3.32
C LEU A 134 -1.20 9.20 4.59
N VAL A 135 -2.15 8.57 5.31
CA VAL A 135 -2.67 9.11 6.56
C VAL A 135 -1.53 9.16 7.58
N PRO A 136 -1.36 10.30 8.29
CA PRO A 136 -0.34 10.41 9.31
C PRO A 136 -0.56 9.32 10.37
N PHE A 137 0.55 8.75 10.84
CA PHE A 137 0.60 7.66 11.83
C PHE A 137 0.09 6.29 11.36
N GLU A 138 -0.20 6.11 10.07
CA GLU A 138 -0.64 4.80 9.56
C GLU A 138 0.36 3.68 9.87
N ALA A 139 1.67 3.95 9.76
CA ALA A 139 2.70 2.97 10.11
C ALA A 139 2.60 2.47 11.58
N PHE A 140 2.14 3.31 12.51
CA PHE A 140 1.94 2.92 13.91
C PHE A 140 0.65 2.12 14.12
N SER A 141 -0.33 2.23 13.22
CA SER A 141 -1.57 1.43 13.28
C SER A 141 -1.29 -0.07 13.22
N ALA A 142 -0.21 -0.49 12.55
CA ALA A 142 0.22 -1.87 12.49
C ALA A 142 0.71 -2.42 13.85
N LEU A 143 1.10 -1.57 14.79
CA LEU A 143 1.49 -1.97 16.15
C LEU A 143 0.26 -2.26 17.02
N ALA A 144 -0.88 -1.63 16.71
CA ALA A 144 -2.15 -1.82 17.41
C ALA A 144 -2.94 -3.04 16.89
N GLY A 145 -2.37 -3.81 15.95
CA GLY A 145 -3.00 -4.98 15.35
C GLY A 145 -3.04 -4.87 13.83
N ARG A 146 -4.24 -4.89 13.24
CA ARG A 146 -4.39 -4.83 11.78
C ARG A 146 -4.20 -3.39 11.29
N PRO A 147 -3.31 -3.15 10.29
CA PRO A 147 -3.08 -1.81 9.77
C PRO A 147 -4.36 -1.14 9.28
N TRP A 148 -4.45 0.19 9.39
CA TRP A 148 -5.64 0.94 8.93
C TRP A 148 -5.91 0.75 7.45
N HIS A 149 -4.86 0.71 6.62
CA HIS A 149 -5.02 0.52 5.19
C HIS A 149 -5.63 -0.86 4.85
N ASP A 150 -5.35 -1.89 5.63
CA ASP A 150 -5.96 -3.22 5.50
C ASP A 150 -7.42 -3.21 6.00
N THR A 151 -7.67 -2.55 7.12
CA THR A 151 -8.97 -2.51 7.80
C THR A 151 -10.00 -1.73 7.00
N TRP A 152 -9.67 -0.53 6.53
CA TRP A 152 -10.59 0.35 5.80
C TRP A 152 -10.92 -0.17 4.40
N THR A 153 -10.03 -0.97 3.81
CA THR A 153 -10.21 -1.50 2.45
C THR A 153 -10.62 -2.97 2.42
N LYS A 154 -10.81 -3.61 3.58
CA LYS A 154 -11.15 -5.04 3.70
C LYS A 154 -10.18 -5.93 2.91
N THR A 155 -8.88 -5.68 3.10
CA THR A 155 -7.80 -6.44 2.45
C THR A 155 -6.83 -6.98 3.47
N THR A 156 -6.15 -8.07 3.15
CA THR A 156 -5.14 -8.69 4.01
C THR A 156 -3.91 -9.09 3.19
N VAL A 157 -2.79 -9.35 3.86
CA VAL A 157 -1.56 -9.85 3.26
C VAL A 157 -1.36 -11.29 3.70
N ILE A 158 -1.19 -12.17 2.74
CA ILE A 158 -1.05 -13.61 2.93
C ILE A 158 0.34 -14.08 2.54
N ASN A 159 0.80 -15.17 3.15
CA ASN A 159 1.99 -15.86 2.70
C ASN A 159 1.68 -16.68 1.44
N VAL A 160 2.50 -16.52 0.40
CA VAL A 160 2.40 -17.30 -0.85
C VAL A 160 3.38 -18.47 -0.82
N ARG A 161 4.49 -18.32 -0.11
CA ARG A 161 5.50 -19.36 0.11
C ARG A 161 5.50 -19.76 1.59
N ARG A 162 5.33 -21.05 1.86
CA ARG A 162 5.53 -21.68 3.18
C ARG A 162 7.02 -21.82 3.45
#